data_AF-A0A8I2FXX7-F1
#
_entry.id   AF-A0A8I2FXX7-F1
#
_cell.length_a   1.000
_cell.length_b   1.000
_cell.length_c   1.000
_cell.angle_alpha   90.00
_cell.angle_beta   90.00
_cell.angle_gamma   90.00
#
_symmetry.space_group_name_H-M   'P 1'
#
loop_
_entity.id
_entity.type
_entity.pdbx_description
1 polymer ?
#
loop_
_entity_poly.entity_id
_entity_poly.type
_entity_poly.pdbx_seq_one_letter_code
_entity_poly.pdbx_strand_id
1 'polypeptide(L)' 'MRKPAPLQEGDKVGIFVPASPVKEPYRGNGLKKLEELGYVPV' A
#
# COMPACT_ATOMS: atom_id res chain seq x y z
N MET A 1 19.62 14.46 -4.71
CA MET A 1 18.78 13.25 -4.69
C MET A 1 17.87 13.28 -5.91
N ARG A 2 17.66 12.14 -6.60
CA ARG A 2 16.68 12.04 -7.68
C ARG A 2 15.30 11.77 -7.07
N LYS A 3 14.27 12.49 -7.53
CA LYS A 3 12.89 12.26 -7.10
C LYS A 3 12.36 10.97 -7.77
N PRO A 4 11.65 10.11 -7.04
CA PRO A 4 10.98 8.96 -7.66
C PRO A 4 9.91 9.41 -8.65
N ALA A 5 9.58 8.52 -9.59
CA ALA A 5 8.46 8.72 -10.49
C ALA A 5 7.14 8.84 -9.70
N PRO A 6 6.18 9.65 -10.18
CA PRO A 6 4.83 9.65 -9.64
C PRO A 6 4.18 8.28 -9.79
N LEU A 7 3.29 7.93 -8.85
CA LEU A 7 2.47 6.73 -8.93
C LEU A 7 1.41 6.86 -10.04
N GLN A 8 1.08 5.73 -10.65
CA GLN A 8 0.02 5.58 -11.64
C GLN A 8 -0.99 4.52 -11.20
N GLU A 9 -2.20 4.60 -11.74
CA GLU A 9 -3.21 3.56 -11.57
C GLU A 9 -2.67 2.21 -12.11
N GLY A 10 -2.88 1.14 -11.35
CA GLY A 10 -2.35 -0.19 -11.61
C GLY A 10 -0.95 -0.46 -11.03
N ASP A 11 -0.26 0.55 -10.48
CA ASP A 11 1.05 0.35 -9.87
C ASP A 11 0.98 -0.58 -8.66
N LYS A 12 2.05 -1.39 -8.50
CA LYS A 12 2.21 -2.30 -7.37
C LYS A 12 2.77 -1.57 -6.17
N VAL A 13 2.15 -1.77 -5.01
CA VAL A 13 2.59 -1.18 -3.74
C VAL A 13 2.95 -2.29 -2.76
N GLY A 14 4.24 -2.43 -2.47
CA GLY A 14 4.74 -3.36 -1.46
C GLY A 14 4.52 -2.81 -0.06
N ILE A 15 3.94 -3.62 0.83
CA ILE A 15 3.68 -3.23 2.23
C ILE A 15 4.62 -3.98 3.15
N PHE A 16 5.34 -3.23 3.98
CA PHE A 16 6.26 -3.77 4.98
C PHE A 16 5.95 -3.17 6.35
N VAL A 17 6.02 -4.01 7.39
CA VAL A 17 5.72 -3.62 8.78
C VAL A 17 7.02 -3.73 9.60
N PRO A 18 7.81 -2.65 9.73
CA PRO A 18 9.13 -2.70 10.34
C PRO A 18 9.13 -2.71 11.88
N ALA A 19 7.99 -2.45 12.52
CA ALA A 19 7.91 -2.21 13.95
C ALA A 19 6.91 -3.14 14.65
N SER A 20 5.73 -2.64 15.00
CA SER A 20 4.70 -3.42 15.68
C SER A 20 3.79 -4.16 14.69
N PRO A 21 3.34 -5.39 15.01
CA PRO A 21 2.43 -6.12 14.16
C PRO A 21 1.11 -5.38 14.00
N VAL A 22 0.60 -5.32 12.77
CA VAL A 22 -0.72 -4.76 12.47
C VAL A 22 -1.78 -5.78 12.88
N LYS A 23 -2.79 -5.31 13.63
CA LYS A 23 -3.94 -6.12 14.03
C LYS A 23 -5.09 -5.96 13.03
N GLU A 24 -5.92 -6.98 12.89
CA GLU A 24 -7.21 -6.83 12.22
C GLU A 24 -8.16 -5.96 13.05
N PRO A 25 -9.07 -5.19 12.42
CA PRO A 25 -9.36 -5.13 10.97
C PRO A 25 -8.53 -4.10 10.18
N TYR A 26 -7.52 -3.48 10.80
CA TYR A 26 -6.81 -2.35 10.21
C TYR A 26 -6.01 -2.73 8.96
N ARG A 27 -5.43 -3.93 8.93
CA ARG A 27 -4.73 -4.45 7.75
C ARG A 27 -5.70 -4.59 6.58
N GLY A 28 -6.80 -5.32 6.75
CA GLY A 28 -7.80 -5.51 5.70
C GLY A 28 -8.37 -4.18 5.17
N ASN A 29 -8.70 -3.25 6.05
CA ASN A 29 -9.21 -1.93 5.65
C ASN A 29 -8.19 -1.13 4.82
N GLY A 30 -6.91 -1.17 5.20
CA GLY A 30 -5.83 -0.48 4.46
C GLY A 30 -5.60 -1.08 3.08
N LEU A 31 -5.58 -2.42 2.97
CA LEU A 31 -5.44 -3.12 1.69
C LEU A 31 -6.59 -2.79 0.75
N LYS A 32 -7.83 -2.90 1.24
CA LYS A 32 -9.02 -2.54 0.46
C LYS A 32 -8.96 -1.09 -0.01
N LYS A 33 -8.48 -0.18 0.86
CA LYS A 33 -8.40 1.23 0.48
C LYS A 33 -7.37 1.50 -0.63
N LEU A 34 -6.27 0.76 -0.66
CA LEU A 34 -5.29 0.85 -1.74
C LEU A 34 -5.88 0.39 -3.08
N GLU A 35 -6.65 -0.69 -3.07
CA GLU A 35 -7.37 -1.18 -4.25
C GLU A 35 -8.40 -0.15 -4.75
N GLU A 36 -9.17 0.47 -3.85
CA GLU A 36 -10.11 1.55 -4.20
C GLU A 36 -9.44 2.79 -4.80
N LEU A 37 -8.15 3.01 -4.50
CA LEU A 37 -7.36 4.09 -5.08
C LEU A 37 -6.73 3.69 -6.43
N GLY A 38 -6.99 2.46 -6.90
CA GLY A 38 -6.49 1.95 -8.17
C GLY A 38 -5.10 1.31 -8.09
N TYR A 39 -4.57 1.03 -6.90
CA TYR A 39 -3.27 0.38 -6.74
C TYR A 39 -3.41 -1.13 -6.48
N VAL A 40 -2.33 -1.87 -6.73
CA VAL A 40 -2.28 -3.32 -6.47
C VAL A 40 -1.37 -3.59 -5.27
N PRO A 41 -1.92 -3.93 -4.09
CA PRO A 41 -1.09 -4.34 -2.95
C PRO A 41 -0.38 -5.66 -3.27
N VAL A 42 0.92 -5.74 -2.97
CA VAL A 42 1.74 -6.96 -3.15
C VAL A 42 2.59 -7.31 -1.93
#